data_AF-A0A0R2LSY9-F1
#
_entry.id   AF-A0A0R2LSY9-F1
#
_cell.length_a   1.000
_cell.length_b   1.000
_cell.length_c   1.000
_cell.angle_alpha   90.00
_cell.angle_beta   90.00
_cell.angle_gamma   90.00
#
_symmetry.space_group_name_H-M   'P 1'
#
loop_
_entity.id
_entity.type
_entity.pdbx_description
1 polymer ?
#
loop_
_entity_poly.entity_id
_entity_poly.type
_entity_poly.pdbx_seq_one_letter_code
_entity_poly.pdbx_strand_id
1 'polypeptide(L)'
;MNEAEQERTDHAKKTRVISPEHWQSERVRKEVFTDSHQNQSTVIIHEPNYVPAKGLIIDFHGSGFVHLHNDNDTYFCKRIGNATDYTVLDFDYPLAPEHPFPAALDACDQFVQHVQANYQDYCEDPQQQLVLIGHSAGGNLVIGTQMRALSRQQPVATLAILDYPALDLDTDPDDKSYPEGPSFPPKSPSVLTVSIGPMFR
;
A
#
# COMPACT_ATOMS: atom_id res chain seq x y z
N MET A 1 15.86 -19.57 26.00
CA MET A 1 15.14 -18.75 25.01
C MET A 1 16.19 -18.14 24.10
N ASN A 2 16.16 -18.43 22.80
CA ASN A 2 17.13 -17.83 21.89
C ASN A 2 16.80 -16.34 21.63
N GLU A 3 17.74 -15.59 21.07
CA GLU A 3 17.59 -14.15 20.82
C GLU A 3 16.33 -13.81 20.01
N ALA A 4 16.02 -14.63 18.99
CA ALA A 4 14.81 -14.47 18.19
C ALA A 4 13.51 -14.74 18.98
N GLU A 5 13.51 -15.68 19.94
CA GLU A 5 12.38 -15.89 20.84
C GLU A 5 12.22 -14.75 21.85
N GLN A 6 13.33 -14.19 22.35
CA GLN A 6 13.29 -12.99 23.19
C GLN A 6 12.71 -11.80 22.42
N GLU A 7 13.15 -11.60 21.18
CA GLU A 7 12.67 -10.52 20.31
C GLU A 7 11.18 -10.69 19.97
N ARG A 8 10.73 -11.91 19.64
CA ARG A 8 9.30 -12.22 19.47
C ARG A 8 8.48 -11.95 20.72
N THR A 9 9.02 -12.32 21.89
CA THR A 9 8.35 -12.10 23.18
C THR A 9 8.24 -10.61 23.51
N ASP A 10 9.28 -9.84 23.23
CA ASP A 10 9.27 -8.40 23.49
C ASP A 10 8.43 -7.63 22.46
N HIS A 11 8.38 -8.10 21.21
CA HIS A 11 7.42 -7.61 20.23
C HIS A 11 5.98 -7.87 20.68
N ALA A 12 5.66 -9.10 21.11
CA ALA A 12 4.33 -9.46 21.58
C ALA A 12 3.86 -8.62 22.78
N LYS A 13 4.78 -8.19 23.66
CA LYS A 13 4.46 -7.27 24.78
C LYS A 13 4.18 -5.84 24.32
N LYS A 14 4.69 -5.42 23.16
CA LYS A 14 4.47 -4.09 22.57
C LYS A 14 3.23 -4.05 21.67
N THR A 15 2.76 -5.20 21.19
CA THR A 15 1.56 -5.28 20.36
C THR A 15 0.34 -4.82 21.15
N ARG A 16 -0.28 -3.72 20.73
CA ARG A 16 -1.57 -3.27 21.27
C ARG A 16 -2.61 -4.35 21.03
N VAL A 17 -3.30 -4.77 22.10
CA VAL A 17 -4.46 -5.65 21.96
C VAL A 17 -5.61 -4.84 21.37
N ILE A 18 -6.00 -5.14 20.14
CA ILE A 18 -7.18 -4.56 19.50
C ILE A 18 -8.40 -5.28 20.06
N SER A 19 -9.24 -4.57 20.84
CA SER A 19 -10.48 -5.14 21.40
C SER A 19 -11.60 -5.16 20.35
N PRO A 20 -12.64 -6.00 20.51
CA PRO A 20 -13.82 -6.00 19.63
C PRO A 20 -14.53 -4.64 19.55
N GLU A 21 -14.49 -3.84 20.60
CA GLU A 21 -15.07 -2.49 20.64
C GLU A 21 -14.33 -1.54 19.68
N HIS A 22 -13.00 -1.60 19.61
CA HIS A 22 -12.21 -0.85 18.63
C HIS A 22 -12.62 -1.20 17.20
N TRP A 23 -12.81 -2.49 16.91
CA TRP A 23 -13.22 -2.98 15.59
C TRP A 23 -14.62 -2.52 15.17
N GLN A 24 -15.56 -2.46 16.12
CA GLN A 24 -16.95 -2.03 15.86
C GLN A 24 -17.11 -0.52 15.77
N SER A 25 -16.16 0.23 16.34
CA SER A 25 -16.21 1.68 16.43
C SER A 25 -15.63 2.40 15.22
N GLU A 26 -15.21 1.71 14.17
CA GLU A 26 -14.61 2.32 12.98
C GLU A 26 -15.66 2.89 12.02
N ARG A 27 -15.38 4.04 11.40
CA ARG A 27 -16.23 4.60 10.33
C ARG A 27 -15.55 4.28 9.03
N VAL A 28 -16.26 3.52 8.19
CA VAL A 28 -15.85 3.29 6.82
C VAL A 28 -16.71 4.15 5.91
N ARG A 29 -16.08 4.96 5.08
CA ARG A 29 -16.77 5.69 3.99
C ARG A 29 -16.09 5.40 2.66
N LYS A 30 -16.84 5.60 1.57
CA LYS A 30 -16.33 5.46 0.20
C LYS A 30 -16.42 6.80 -0.50
N GLU A 31 -15.33 7.20 -1.13
CA GLU A 31 -15.23 8.38 -1.97
C GLU A 31 -14.79 7.97 -3.38
N VAL A 32 -15.01 8.87 -4.35
CA VAL A 32 -14.52 8.70 -5.72
C VAL A 32 -13.53 9.82 -5.98
N PHE A 33 -12.29 9.43 -6.29
CA PHE A 33 -11.27 10.32 -6.79
C PHE A 33 -11.31 10.32 -8.32
N THR A 34 -11.19 11.49 -8.94
CA THR A 34 -11.11 11.62 -10.40
C THR A 34 -9.78 12.26 -10.76
N ASP A 35 -8.96 11.56 -11.56
CA ASP A 35 -7.65 12.05 -11.98
C ASP A 35 -7.74 13.06 -13.13
N SER A 36 -6.59 13.63 -13.53
CA SER A 36 -6.50 14.57 -14.65
C SER A 36 -6.94 14.00 -16.00
N HIS A 37 -6.97 12.67 -16.13
CA HIS A 37 -7.40 11.94 -17.32
C HIS A 37 -8.89 11.55 -17.28
N GLN A 38 -9.63 12.00 -16.25
CA GLN A 38 -11.03 11.66 -16.01
C GLN A 38 -11.27 10.19 -15.66
N ASN A 39 -10.23 9.46 -15.24
CA ASN A 39 -10.42 8.12 -14.68
C ASN A 39 -10.94 8.26 -13.25
N GLN A 40 -11.89 7.40 -12.89
CA GLN A 40 -12.47 7.37 -11.56
C GLN A 40 -11.91 6.18 -10.77
N SER A 41 -11.36 6.48 -9.60
CA SER A 41 -10.84 5.49 -8.66
C SER A 41 -11.64 5.56 -7.36
N THR A 42 -11.94 4.40 -6.79
CA THR A 42 -12.60 4.33 -5.47
C THR A 42 -11.56 4.54 -4.38
N VAL A 43 -11.94 5.30 -3.35
CA VAL A 43 -11.17 5.41 -2.11
C VAL A 43 -12.02 4.85 -0.99
N ILE A 44 -11.55 3.81 -0.31
CA ILE A 44 -12.17 3.31 0.92
C ILE A 44 -11.41 3.91 2.11
N ILE A 45 -12.14 4.64 2.95
CA ILE A 45 -11.56 5.45 4.01
C ILE A 45 -11.94 4.81 5.34
N HIS A 46 -10.92 4.40 6.08
CA HIS A 46 -10.98 3.72 7.36
C HIS A 46 -10.59 4.68 8.48
N GLU A 47 -11.57 5.23 9.18
CA GLU A 47 -11.35 6.21 10.25
C GLU A 47 -11.46 5.57 11.64
N PRO A 48 -10.47 5.77 12.53
CA PRO A 48 -10.65 5.47 13.94
C PRO A 48 -11.67 6.45 14.56
N ASN A 49 -12.83 5.99 15.04
CA ASN A 49 -13.81 6.92 15.67
C ASN A 49 -13.77 6.99 17.20
N TYR A 50 -12.80 6.33 17.85
CA TYR A 50 -12.68 6.32 19.31
C TYR A 50 -11.58 7.26 19.81
N VAL A 51 -10.72 7.74 18.90
CA VAL A 51 -9.67 8.73 19.15
C VAL A 51 -9.52 9.63 17.92
N PRO A 52 -9.11 10.90 18.08
CA PRO A 52 -8.66 11.70 16.95
C PRO A 52 -7.52 10.98 16.22
N ALA A 53 -7.62 10.90 14.89
CA ALA A 53 -6.55 10.34 14.06
C ALA A 53 -5.26 11.16 14.22
N LYS A 54 -4.12 10.48 14.27
CA LYS A 54 -2.78 11.07 14.46
C LYS A 54 -2.00 11.26 13.17
N GLY A 55 -2.60 10.90 12.03
CA GLY A 55 -1.94 10.85 10.75
C GLY A 55 -2.81 10.16 9.70
N LEU A 56 -2.31 10.18 8.46
CA LEU A 56 -2.87 9.47 7.32
C LEU A 56 -1.93 8.36 6.86
N ILE A 57 -2.52 7.24 6.44
CA ILE A 57 -1.85 6.17 5.68
C ILE A 57 -2.58 6.09 4.34
N ILE A 58 -1.86 6.18 3.22
CA ILE A 58 -2.41 5.78 1.92
C ILE A 58 -1.89 4.39 1.61
N ASP A 59 -2.80 3.46 1.39
CA ASP A 59 -2.52 2.09 0.99
C ASP A 59 -2.70 1.91 -0.52
N PHE A 60 -1.68 1.34 -1.15
CA PHE A 60 -1.74 0.88 -2.53
C PHE A 60 -1.70 -0.65 -2.54
N HIS A 61 -2.82 -1.24 -2.93
CA HIS A 61 -3.01 -2.68 -2.90
C HIS A 61 -2.09 -3.45 -3.86
N GLY A 62 -1.88 -4.74 -3.57
CA GLY A 62 -1.13 -5.65 -4.43
C GLY A 62 -2.01 -6.35 -5.46
N SER A 63 -1.92 -5.95 -6.73
CA SER A 63 -2.74 -6.53 -7.82
C SER A 63 -1.96 -7.07 -9.02
N GLY A 64 -0.64 -7.00 -9.02
CA GLY A 64 0.13 -7.17 -10.26
C GLY A 64 -0.25 -6.15 -11.34
N PHE A 65 -0.81 -4.99 -10.93
CA PHE A 65 -1.32 -3.92 -11.79
C PHE A 65 -2.58 -4.26 -12.61
N VAL A 66 -3.13 -5.48 -12.47
CA VAL A 66 -4.20 -5.98 -13.35
C VAL A 66 -5.38 -6.60 -12.61
N HIS A 67 -5.19 -7.06 -11.36
CA HIS A 67 -6.25 -7.71 -10.60
C HIS A 67 -7.09 -6.70 -9.81
N LEU A 68 -8.41 -6.86 -9.87
CA LEU A 68 -9.33 -6.06 -9.08
C LEU A 68 -9.04 -6.21 -7.58
N HIS A 69 -9.05 -5.07 -6.88
CA HIS A 69 -8.85 -5.04 -5.43
C HIS A 69 -10.11 -5.41 -4.66
N ASN A 70 -11.28 -4.94 -5.10
CA ASN A 70 -12.60 -5.27 -4.53
C ASN A 70 -12.63 -5.31 -2.99
N ASP A 71 -12.02 -4.34 -2.30
CA ASP A 71 -11.94 -4.25 -0.83
C ASP A 71 -11.13 -5.34 -0.10
N ASN A 72 -10.29 -6.10 -0.82
CA ASN A 72 -9.50 -7.20 -0.26
C ASN A 72 -8.56 -6.79 0.90
N ASP A 73 -8.05 -5.55 0.92
CA ASP A 73 -7.19 -5.04 2.00
C ASP A 73 -7.99 -4.46 3.18
N THR A 74 -9.33 -4.51 3.15
CA THR A 74 -10.19 -4.02 4.25
C THR A 74 -9.71 -4.51 5.60
N TYR A 75 -9.47 -5.82 5.77
CA TYR A 75 -9.04 -6.33 7.08
C TYR A 75 -7.68 -5.76 7.51
N PHE A 76 -6.78 -5.60 6.55
CA PHE A 76 -5.46 -5.02 6.77
C PHE A 76 -5.55 -3.54 7.15
N CYS A 77 -6.23 -2.72 6.35
CA CYS A 77 -6.46 -1.29 6.57
C CYS A 77 -7.07 -1.03 7.95
N LYS A 78 -8.07 -1.81 8.32
CA LYS A 78 -8.67 -1.73 9.66
C LYS A 78 -7.69 -2.06 10.77
N ARG A 79 -6.87 -3.09 10.58
CA ARG A 79 -5.89 -3.53 11.58
C ARG A 79 -4.79 -2.49 11.76
N ILE A 80 -4.25 -1.94 10.69
CA ILE A 80 -3.17 -0.96 10.76
C ILE A 80 -3.67 0.40 11.28
N GLY A 81 -4.85 0.85 10.86
CA GLY A 81 -5.49 2.05 11.41
C GLY A 81 -5.69 1.95 12.93
N ASN A 82 -6.21 0.81 13.42
CA ASN A 82 -6.37 0.56 14.85
C ASN A 82 -5.06 0.44 15.64
N ALA A 83 -4.01 -0.08 15.02
CA ALA A 83 -2.71 -0.21 15.65
C ALA A 83 -1.97 1.13 15.77
N THR A 84 -2.24 2.07 14.86
CA THR A 84 -1.51 3.33 14.73
C THR A 84 -2.30 4.56 15.18
N ASP A 85 -3.63 4.44 15.30
CA ASP A 85 -4.58 5.55 15.39
C ASP A 85 -4.50 6.49 14.17
N TYR A 86 -4.24 5.96 12.97
CA TYR A 86 -4.21 6.73 11.72
C TYR A 86 -5.48 6.43 10.91
N THR A 87 -5.93 7.42 10.13
CA THR A 87 -6.93 7.18 9.08
C THR A 87 -6.23 6.51 7.90
N VAL A 88 -6.82 5.42 7.38
CA VAL A 88 -6.26 4.70 6.22
C VAL A 88 -7.11 4.98 4.98
N LEU A 89 -6.47 5.44 3.90
CA LEU A 89 -7.04 5.68 2.59
C LEU A 89 -6.60 4.53 1.66
N ASP A 90 -7.46 3.53 1.52
CA ASP A 90 -7.27 2.39 0.61
C ASP A 90 -7.67 2.82 -0.81
N PHE A 91 -6.68 2.97 -1.70
CA PHE A 91 -6.83 3.59 -3.01
C PHE A 91 -6.85 2.55 -4.14
N ASP A 92 -8.00 2.39 -4.79
CA ASP A 92 -8.24 1.48 -5.91
C ASP A 92 -7.78 2.14 -7.23
N TYR A 93 -6.46 2.09 -7.47
CA TYR A 93 -5.83 2.74 -8.62
C TYR A 93 -6.24 2.10 -9.96
N PRO A 94 -6.16 2.84 -11.09
CA PRO A 94 -6.52 2.30 -12.40
C PRO A 94 -5.66 1.10 -12.79
N LEU A 95 -6.29 0.07 -13.34
CA LEU A 95 -5.64 -1.21 -13.67
C LEU A 95 -5.40 -1.35 -15.17
N ALA A 96 -4.34 -2.07 -15.51
CA ALA A 96 -4.08 -2.57 -16.85
C ALA A 96 -4.94 -3.83 -17.12
N PRO A 97 -5.26 -4.14 -18.39
CA PRO A 97 -4.81 -3.47 -19.62
C PRO A 97 -5.61 -2.21 -20.01
N GLU A 98 -6.74 -1.91 -19.37
CA GLU A 98 -7.60 -0.76 -19.69
C GLU A 98 -6.86 0.56 -19.52
N HIS A 99 -6.04 0.65 -18.47
CA HIS A 99 -5.19 1.78 -18.14
C HIS A 99 -3.73 1.33 -18.04
N PRO A 100 -3.03 1.17 -19.18
CA PRO A 100 -1.65 0.68 -19.19
C PRO A 100 -0.70 1.69 -18.51
N PHE A 101 0.52 1.25 -18.20
CA PHE A 101 1.57 2.13 -17.69
C PHE A 101 1.70 3.38 -18.58
N PRO A 102 1.78 4.60 -18.00
CA PRO A 102 1.97 4.92 -16.58
C PRO A 102 0.70 5.22 -15.76
N ALA A 103 -0.50 4.87 -16.21
CA ALA A 103 -1.76 5.37 -15.64
C ALA A 103 -1.92 5.14 -14.12
N ALA A 104 -1.62 3.93 -13.62
CA ALA A 104 -1.65 3.63 -12.18
C ALA A 104 -0.72 4.55 -11.38
N LEU A 105 0.51 4.76 -11.88
CA LEU A 105 1.51 5.61 -11.24
C LEU A 105 1.11 7.10 -11.30
N ASP A 106 0.51 7.55 -12.39
CA ASP A 106 -0.04 8.90 -12.53
C ASP A 106 -1.17 9.14 -11.53
N ALA A 107 -2.10 8.18 -11.41
CA ALA A 107 -3.22 8.27 -10.47
C ALA A 107 -2.75 8.28 -9.01
N CYS A 108 -1.84 7.37 -8.61
CA CYS A 108 -1.26 7.36 -7.27
C CYS A 108 -0.55 8.68 -6.93
N ASP A 109 0.25 9.22 -7.86
CA ASP A 109 0.98 10.47 -7.66
C ASP A 109 0.04 11.68 -7.53
N GLN A 110 -1.03 11.73 -8.32
CA GLN A 110 -2.06 12.76 -8.23
C GLN A 110 -2.92 12.62 -6.96
N PHE A 111 -3.26 11.39 -6.58
CA PHE A 111 -4.04 11.13 -5.37
C PHE A 111 -3.28 11.55 -4.12
N VAL A 112 -1.98 11.24 -4.03
CA VAL A 112 -1.15 11.69 -2.90
C VAL A 112 -1.11 13.22 -2.82
N GLN A 113 -0.93 13.92 -3.94
CA GLN A 113 -0.98 15.38 -3.97
C GLN A 113 -2.35 15.92 -3.56
N HIS A 114 -3.44 15.29 -4.00
CA HIS A 114 -4.80 15.64 -3.61
C HIS A 114 -5.00 15.49 -2.10
N VAL A 115 -4.58 14.38 -1.51
CA VAL A 115 -4.67 14.13 -0.07
C VAL A 115 -3.85 15.14 0.71
N GLN A 116 -2.63 15.48 0.28
CA GLN A 116 -1.83 16.50 0.96
C GLN A 116 -2.48 17.89 0.89
N ALA A 117 -3.03 18.28 -0.26
CA ALA A 117 -3.70 19.56 -0.42
C ALA A 117 -5.00 19.66 0.41
N ASN A 118 -5.66 18.53 0.66
CA ASN A 118 -6.93 18.44 1.38
C ASN A 118 -6.78 17.63 2.68
N TYR A 119 -5.62 17.68 3.33
CA TYR A 119 -5.30 16.82 4.48
C TYR A 119 -6.35 16.92 5.60
N GLN A 120 -6.87 18.12 5.82
CA GLN A 120 -7.87 18.41 6.86
C GLN A 120 -9.23 17.74 6.61
N ASP A 121 -9.52 17.29 5.38
CA ASP A 121 -10.74 16.54 5.07
C ASP A 121 -10.66 15.07 5.57
N TYR A 122 -9.46 14.61 5.90
CA TYR A 122 -9.19 13.23 6.32
C TYR A 122 -8.63 13.12 7.75
N CYS A 123 -7.93 14.14 8.25
CA CYS A 123 -7.32 14.14 9.58
C CYS A 123 -7.03 15.55 10.10
N GLU A 124 -7.28 15.79 11.39
CA GLU A 124 -6.99 17.06 12.08
C GLU A 124 -5.58 17.10 12.71
N ASP A 125 -4.68 16.19 12.33
CA ASP A 125 -3.31 16.16 12.86
C ASP A 125 -2.52 17.43 12.46
N PRO A 126 -2.06 18.25 13.42
CA PRO A 126 -1.31 19.47 13.12
C PRO A 126 0.05 19.21 12.49
N GLN A 127 0.62 18.01 12.64
CA GLN A 127 1.90 17.64 12.04
C GLN A 127 1.76 17.14 10.60
N GLN A 128 0.54 16.96 10.11
CA GLN A 128 0.21 16.43 8.79
C GLN A 128 1.01 15.18 8.42
N GLN A 129 1.10 14.22 9.34
CA GLN A 129 1.83 12.97 9.10
C GLN A 129 1.17 12.17 7.97
N LEU A 130 1.94 11.86 6.93
CA LEU A 130 1.50 11.03 5.81
C LEU A 130 2.46 9.85 5.60
N VAL A 131 1.92 8.65 5.65
CA VAL A 131 2.62 7.40 5.36
C VAL A 131 2.09 6.80 4.07
N LEU A 132 2.98 6.29 3.23
CA LEU A 132 2.60 5.45 2.09
C LEU A 132 2.93 4.00 2.42
N ILE A 133 1.99 3.10 2.13
CA ILE A 133 2.19 1.66 2.23
C ILE A 133 1.71 1.00 0.94
N GLY A 134 2.38 -0.09 0.56
CA GLY A 134 1.87 -0.89 -0.54
C GLY A 134 2.48 -2.28 -0.61
N HIS A 135 1.68 -3.19 -1.17
CA HIS A 135 1.96 -4.61 -1.25
C HIS A 135 2.29 -5.02 -2.70
N SER A 136 3.36 -5.78 -2.95
CA SER A 136 3.71 -6.26 -4.30
C SER A 136 3.78 -5.13 -5.36
N ALA A 137 2.83 -5.09 -6.30
CA ALA A 137 2.65 -4.02 -7.28
C ALA A 137 2.40 -2.65 -6.63
N GLY A 138 1.63 -2.60 -5.54
CA GLY A 138 1.41 -1.38 -4.78
C GLY A 138 2.70 -0.84 -4.14
N GLY A 139 3.60 -1.72 -3.70
CA GLY A 139 4.93 -1.32 -3.23
C GLY A 139 5.79 -0.68 -4.33
N ASN A 140 5.66 -1.13 -5.58
CA ASN A 140 6.25 -0.44 -6.74
C ASN A 140 5.66 0.97 -6.92
N LEU A 141 4.34 1.11 -6.78
CA LEU A 141 3.66 2.41 -6.89
C LEU A 141 4.04 3.38 -5.77
N VAL A 142 4.23 2.89 -4.53
CA VAL A 142 4.73 3.70 -3.40
C VAL A 142 6.08 4.30 -3.75
N ILE A 143 7.05 3.47 -4.16
CA ILE A 143 8.41 3.96 -4.42
C ILE A 143 8.44 4.86 -5.66
N GLY A 144 7.69 4.53 -6.72
CA GLY A 144 7.59 5.36 -7.92
C GLY A 144 6.99 6.73 -7.63
N THR A 145 5.95 6.78 -6.80
CA THR A 145 5.33 8.03 -6.35
C THR A 145 6.30 8.86 -5.53
N GLN A 146 7.01 8.25 -4.58
CA GLN A 146 8.04 8.93 -3.78
C GLN A 146 9.18 9.45 -4.67
N MET A 147 9.61 8.71 -5.69
CA MET A 147 10.63 9.15 -6.64
C MET A 147 10.18 10.36 -7.48
N ARG A 148 8.90 10.42 -7.90
CA ARG A 148 8.31 11.59 -8.57
C ARG A 148 8.23 12.80 -7.63
N ALA A 149 7.84 12.58 -6.39
CA ALA A 149 7.82 13.60 -5.36
C ALA A 149 9.22 14.19 -5.12
N LEU A 150 10.24 13.33 -5.03
CA LEU A 150 11.64 13.74 -4.88
C LEU A 150 12.18 14.48 -6.10
N SER A 151 11.82 14.07 -7.32
CA SER A 151 12.25 14.77 -8.55
C SER A 151 11.67 16.20 -8.63
N ARG A 152 10.51 16.44 -8.01
CA ARG A 152 9.90 17.76 -7.83
C ARG A 152 10.39 18.52 -6.59
N GLN A 153 11.32 17.97 -5.81
CA GLN A 153 11.80 18.51 -4.52
C GLN A 153 10.67 18.73 -3.50
N GLN A 154 9.63 17.91 -3.56
CA GLN A 154 8.45 17.97 -2.71
C GLN A 154 8.19 16.57 -2.13
N PRO A 155 8.98 16.09 -1.16
CA PRO A 155 8.75 14.78 -0.57
C PRO A 155 7.35 14.72 0.05
N VAL A 156 6.63 13.64 -0.25
CA VAL A 156 5.20 13.55 0.07
C VAL A 156 4.91 12.78 1.36
N ALA A 157 5.75 11.79 1.69
CA ALA A 157 5.53 10.90 2.83
C ALA A 157 6.67 10.98 3.86
N THR A 158 6.32 10.91 5.15
CA THR A 158 7.28 10.81 6.26
C THR A 158 7.83 9.40 6.42
N LEU A 159 7.09 8.40 5.95
CA LEU A 159 7.48 6.99 5.93
C LEU A 159 6.90 6.29 4.69
N ALA A 160 7.71 5.41 4.08
CA ALA A 160 7.28 4.49 3.04
C ALA A 160 7.47 3.04 3.54
N ILE A 161 6.39 2.25 3.52
CA ILE A 161 6.39 0.84 3.89
C ILE A 161 6.21 0.02 2.62
N LEU A 162 7.21 -0.81 2.29
CA LEU A 162 7.22 -1.62 1.08
C LEU A 162 7.09 -3.11 1.44
N ASP A 163 5.93 -3.70 1.20
CA ASP A 163 5.70 -5.12 1.46
C ASP A 163 5.92 -5.94 0.18
N TYR A 164 7.01 -6.71 0.14
CA TYR A 164 7.50 -7.49 -1.02
C TYR A 164 7.36 -6.78 -2.39
N PRO A 165 7.89 -5.54 -2.55
CA PRO A 165 7.65 -4.71 -3.74
C PRO A 165 8.24 -5.32 -5.02
N ALA A 166 7.55 -5.12 -6.14
CA ALA A 166 8.07 -5.45 -7.48
C ALA A 166 9.02 -4.34 -7.99
N LEU A 167 10.32 -4.39 -7.65
CA LEU A 167 11.27 -3.31 -7.96
C LEU A 167 12.03 -3.46 -9.29
N ASP A 168 12.01 -4.64 -9.88
CA ASP A 168 12.64 -4.92 -11.18
C ASP A 168 11.70 -5.75 -12.04
N LEU A 169 11.09 -5.07 -13.02
CA LEU A 169 10.15 -5.63 -13.99
C LEU A 169 10.74 -5.65 -15.42
N ASP A 170 11.96 -5.16 -15.60
CA ASP A 170 12.60 -5.00 -16.92
C ASP A 170 13.63 -6.10 -17.17
N THR A 171 14.39 -6.50 -16.15
CA THR A 171 15.37 -7.57 -16.26
C THR A 171 14.66 -8.91 -16.47
N ASP A 172 15.13 -9.68 -17.46
CA ASP A 172 14.68 -11.05 -17.69
C ASP A 172 14.82 -11.86 -16.39
N PRO A 173 13.81 -12.66 -15.98
CA PRO A 173 13.91 -13.51 -14.80
C PRO A 173 15.20 -14.34 -14.71
N ASP A 174 15.74 -14.81 -15.84
CA ASP A 174 16.98 -15.61 -15.88
C ASP A 174 18.23 -14.77 -15.60
N ASP A 175 18.18 -13.46 -15.83
CA ASP A 175 19.28 -12.52 -15.63
C ASP A 175 19.25 -11.85 -14.24
N LYS A 176 18.24 -12.13 -13.41
CA LYS A 176 18.11 -11.52 -12.07
C LYS A 176 19.16 -12.08 -11.11
N SER A 177 20.03 -11.20 -10.61
CA SER A 177 20.99 -11.55 -9.56
C SER A 177 20.32 -11.53 -8.18
N TYR A 178 20.37 -12.65 -7.46
CA TYR A 178 19.96 -12.72 -6.07
C TYR A 178 21.18 -12.53 -5.15
N PRO A 179 21.06 -11.76 -4.06
CA PRO A 179 22.15 -11.64 -3.10
C PRO A 179 22.55 -13.03 -2.56
N GLU A 180 23.86 -13.29 -2.53
CA GLU A 180 24.43 -14.47 -1.88
C GLU A 180 24.14 -14.42 -0.37
N GLY A 181 23.32 -15.34 0.14
CA GLY A 181 22.95 -15.39 1.57
C GLY A 181 21.65 -16.18 1.80
N PRO A 182 21.18 -16.29 3.06
CA PRO A 182 19.89 -16.91 3.37
C PRO A 182 18.75 -16.01 2.87
N SER A 183 18.40 -16.15 1.59
CA SER A 183 17.11 -15.71 1.07
C SER A 183 16.06 -16.73 1.50
N PHE A 184 14.99 -16.27 2.17
CA PHE A 184 13.78 -17.07 2.33
C PHE A 184 12.84 -16.75 1.16
N PRO A 185 12.48 -17.71 0.28
CA PRO A 185 12.87 -19.12 0.27
C PRO A 185 14.23 -19.38 -0.42
N PRO A 186 14.88 -20.52 -0.14
CA PRO A 186 16.23 -20.86 -0.60
C PRO A 186 16.31 -20.98 -2.13
N LYS A 187 17.53 -20.81 -2.65
CA LYS A 187 17.98 -20.94 -4.05
C LYS A 187 17.46 -22.20 -4.76
N SER A 188 16.20 -22.18 -5.15
CA SER A 188 15.58 -22.92 -6.25
C SER A 188 14.08 -22.63 -6.22
N PRO A 189 13.60 -21.56 -6.88
CA PRO A 189 12.28 -21.66 -7.45
C PRO A 189 12.44 -22.69 -8.58
N SER A 190 11.86 -23.89 -8.43
CA SER A 190 11.24 -24.47 -9.61
C SER A 190 10.35 -23.36 -10.15
N VAL A 191 10.81 -22.68 -11.20
CA VAL A 191 10.03 -21.67 -11.93
C VAL A 191 8.70 -22.34 -12.21
N LEU A 192 7.66 -21.96 -11.49
CA LEU A 192 6.31 -22.36 -11.81
C LEU A 192 5.92 -21.50 -13.00
N THR A 193 6.37 -21.90 -14.18
CA THR A 193 5.88 -21.35 -15.44
C THR A 193 4.40 -21.71 -15.52
N VAL A 194 3.51 -20.82 -15.08
CA VAL A 194 2.10 -20.93 -15.43
C VAL A 194 2.00 -20.55 -16.90
N SER A 195 2.15 -21.55 -17.76
CA SER A 195 1.84 -21.41 -19.19
C SER A 195 0.34 -21.20 -19.30
N ILE A 196 -0.08 -19.95 -19.49
CA ILE A 196 -1.43 -19.65 -19.97
C ILE A 196 -1.48 -20.16 -21.40
N GLY A 197 -2.06 -21.34 -21.60
CA GLY A 197 -2.23 -21.92 -22.93
C GLY A 197 -2.97 -20.95 -23.86
N PRO A 198 -2.79 -21.06 -25.19
CA PRO A 198 -3.39 -20.14 -26.14
C PRO A 198 -4.92 -20.22 -26.02
N MET A 199 -5.52 -19.15 -25.53
CA MET A 199 -6.97 -19.00 -25.41
C MET A 199 -7.54 -18.54 -26.75
N PHE A 200 -7.33 -19.30 -27.83
CA PHE A 200 -8.07 -19.16 -29.08
C PHE A 200 -8.16 -20.51 -29.80
N ARG A 201 -9.40 -20.99 -29.94
CA ARG A 201 -9.86 -21.75 -31.11
C ARG A 201 -11.19 -21.16 -31.55
#